data_AF-V3ZJK4-F1
#
_entry.id   AF-V3ZJK4-F1
#
_cell.length_a   1.000
_cell.length_b   1.000
_cell.length_c   1.000
_cell.angle_alpha   90.00
_cell.angle_beta   90.00
_cell.angle_gamma   90.00
#
_symmetry.space_group_name_H-M   'P 1'
#
loop_
_entity.id
_entity.type
_entity.pdbx_description
1 polymer ?
#
loop_
_entity_poly.entity_id
_entity_poly.type
_entity_poly.pdbx_seq_one_letter_code
_entity_poly.pdbx_strand_id
1 'polypeptide(L)'
;SNGLLCQLCPVGKFLIKPCEKDGGESMCSICPRGTFTSSANNATECGECTICRIAQYQKSPCTGTRDRVCECPPGLFWVRYRGHDGICLHHTKCKEGEVVDVEGK
;
A
#
# COMPACT_ATOMS: atom_id res chain seq x y z
N SER A 1 -4.62 -33.65 -4.84
CA SER A 1 -4.60 -32.67 -3.74
C SER A 1 -6.03 -32.28 -3.42
N ASN A 2 -6.61 -32.72 -2.30
CA ASN A 2 -7.91 -32.20 -1.86
C ASN A 2 -7.66 -30.90 -1.09
N GLY A 3 -7.31 -29.84 -1.83
CA GLY A 3 -7.20 -28.50 -1.26
C GLY A 3 -8.61 -27.93 -1.10
N LEU A 4 -9.07 -27.79 0.15
CA LEU A 4 -10.35 -27.17 0.45
C LEU A 4 -10.35 -25.73 -0.06
N LEU A 5 -11.43 -25.32 -0.73
CA LEU A 5 -11.66 -23.93 -1.12
C LEU A 5 -12.27 -23.18 0.06
N CYS A 6 -11.44 -22.50 0.83
CA CYS A 6 -11.89 -21.72 1.98
C CYS A 6 -12.34 -20.32 1.59
N GLN A 7 -13.27 -19.76 2.38
CA GLN A 7 -13.56 -18.33 2.29
C GLN A 7 -12.37 -17.51 2.77
N LEU A 8 -12.13 -16.38 2.09
CA LEU A 8 -11.06 -15.45 2.40
C LEU A 8 -11.37 -14.62 3.64
N CYS A 9 -10.32 -14.21 4.35
CA CYS A 9 -10.43 -13.21 5.39
C CYS A 9 -10.83 -11.86 4.80
N PRO A 10 -11.73 -11.10 5.45
CA PRO A 10 -12.10 -9.77 4.99
C PRO A 10 -10.94 -8.79 5.13
N VAL A 11 -11.07 -7.65 4.44
CA VAL A 11 -10.14 -6.52 4.55
C VAL A 11 -9.92 -6.10 6.01
N GLY A 12 -8.68 -5.76 6.37
CA GLY A 12 -8.29 -5.46 7.75
C GLY A 12 -8.08 -6.66 8.66
N LYS A 13 -8.16 -7.88 8.10
CA LYS A 13 -7.82 -9.12 8.79
C LYS A 13 -6.82 -9.96 7.98
N PHE A 14 -6.16 -10.86 8.70
CA PHE A 14 -5.26 -11.88 8.16
C PHE A 14 -5.66 -13.28 8.67
N LEU A 15 -5.20 -14.31 7.96
CA LEU A 15 -5.49 -15.71 8.21
C LEU A 15 -4.68 -16.24 9.39
N ILE A 16 -5.38 -16.81 10.38
CA ILE A 16 -4.77 -17.60 11.47
C ILE A 16 -4.81 -19.08 11.15
N LYS A 17 -5.96 -19.57 10.66
CA LYS A 17 -6.16 -20.98 10.31
C LYS A 17 -7.10 -21.11 9.12
N PRO A 18 -6.79 -21.93 8.11
CA PRO A 18 -7.72 -22.23 7.04
C PRO A 18 -8.96 -22.96 7.57
N CYS A 19 -10.03 -22.92 6.78
CA CYS A 19 -11.25 -23.66 7.05
C CYS A 19 -11.00 -25.18 7.13
N GLU A 20 -11.86 -25.89 7.86
CA GLU A 20 -11.81 -27.35 7.99
C GLU A 20 -12.75 -28.09 7.02
N LYS A 21 -13.59 -27.34 6.29
CA LYS A 21 -14.59 -27.86 5.33
C LYS A 21 -14.57 -27.04 4.05
N ASP A 22 -14.81 -27.70 2.91
CA ASP A 22 -14.87 -27.03 1.62
C ASP A 22 -15.97 -25.96 1.61
N GLY A 23 -15.64 -24.76 1.11
CA GLY A 23 -16.51 -23.58 1.16
C GLY A 23 -16.66 -22.94 2.55
N GLY A 24 -15.95 -23.43 3.58
CA GLY A 24 -16.07 -22.99 4.97
C GLY A 24 -15.36 -21.67 5.27
N GLU A 25 -15.74 -21.06 6.39
CA GLU A 25 -15.10 -19.84 6.90
C GLU A 25 -13.70 -20.13 7.45
N SER A 26 -12.75 -19.25 7.13
CA SER A 26 -11.42 -19.27 7.72
C SER A 26 -11.39 -18.53 9.07
N MET A 27 -10.48 -18.93 9.96
CA MET A 27 -10.25 -18.21 11.20
C MET A 27 -9.33 -17.02 10.94
N CYS A 28 -9.83 -15.80 11.17
CA CYS A 28 -9.14 -14.55 10.83
C CYS A 28 -8.97 -13.65 12.05
N SER A 29 -7.86 -12.93 12.13
CA SER A 29 -7.58 -11.93 13.17
C SER A 29 -7.37 -10.54 12.60
N ILE A 30 -7.60 -9.50 13.41
CA ILE A 30 -7.44 -8.09 13.01
C ILE A 30 -5.95 -7.77 12.81
N CYS A 31 -5.64 -6.98 11.78
CA CYS A 31 -4.29 -6.48 11.56
C CYS A 31 -3.73 -5.74 12.79
N PRO A 32 -2.51 -6.07 13.25
CA PRO A 32 -1.81 -5.30 14.27
C PRO A 32 -1.64 -3.82 13.90
N ARG A 33 -1.42 -2.97 14.90
CA ARG A 33 -1.11 -1.55 14.66
C ARG A 33 0.14 -1.44 13.80
N GLY A 34 0.09 -0.57 12.78
CA GLY A 34 1.18 -0.40 11.84
C GLY A 34 1.14 -1.37 10.64
N THR A 35 0.08 -2.17 10.51
CA THR A 35 -0.11 -3.07 9.37
C THR A 35 -1.51 -2.96 8.76
N PHE A 36 -1.68 -3.43 7.53
CA PHE A 36 -2.94 -3.39 6.81
C PHE A 36 -3.12 -4.56 5.82
N THR A 37 -4.37 -4.80 5.44
CA THR A 37 -4.72 -5.54 4.21
C THR A 37 -5.78 -4.73 3.46
N SER A 38 -5.65 -4.59 2.13
CA SER A 38 -6.52 -3.74 1.30
C SER A 38 -7.59 -4.51 0.53
N SER A 39 -7.55 -5.84 0.59
CA SER A 39 -8.49 -6.74 -0.09
C SER A 39 -8.75 -8.00 0.75
N ALA A 40 -9.81 -8.72 0.40
CA ALA A 40 -10.06 -10.03 0.99
C ALA A 40 -8.90 -10.98 0.63
N ASN A 41 -8.37 -11.70 1.61
CA ASN A 41 -7.09 -12.37 1.49
C ASN A 41 -7.02 -13.68 2.29
N ASN A 42 -6.00 -14.47 2.01
CA ASN A 42 -5.59 -15.64 2.80
C ASN A 42 -4.16 -15.46 3.34
N ALA A 43 -3.71 -14.20 3.46
CA ALA A 43 -2.37 -13.88 3.91
C ALA A 43 -2.22 -14.26 5.38
N THR A 44 -1.09 -14.85 5.77
CA THR A 44 -0.79 -15.25 7.15
C THR A 44 -0.28 -14.09 8.00
N GLU A 45 -0.09 -12.93 7.40
CA GLU A 45 0.33 -11.68 8.03
C GLU A 45 -0.28 -10.50 7.26
N CYS A 46 -0.37 -9.34 7.93
CA CYS A 46 -0.75 -8.09 7.28
C CYS A 46 0.49 -7.40 6.71
N GLY A 47 0.31 -6.62 5.65
CA GLY A 47 1.39 -5.82 5.08
C GLY A 47 1.76 -4.66 6.00
N GLU A 48 3.06 -4.37 6.14
CA GLU A 48 3.55 -3.22 6.88
C GLU A 48 3.09 -1.91 6.22
N CYS A 49 2.65 -0.94 7.04
CA CYS A 49 2.29 0.38 6.52
C CYS A 49 3.54 1.11 6.01
N THR A 50 3.43 1.73 4.84
CA THR A 50 4.44 2.65 4.29
C THR A 50 4.79 3.73 5.32
N ILE A 51 6.08 4.08 5.44
CA ILE A 51 6.56 5.21 6.23
C ILE A 51 6.91 6.34 5.26
N CYS A 52 6.37 7.54 5.50
CA CYS A 52 6.68 8.70 4.66
C CYS A 52 8.15 9.08 4.78
N ARG A 53 8.79 9.28 3.63
CA ARG A 53 10.21 9.65 3.55
C ARG A 53 10.41 11.10 3.94
N ILE A 54 11.69 11.47 4.11
CA ILE A 54 12.08 12.86 4.36
C ILE A 54 11.51 13.75 3.24
N ALA A 55 11.00 14.93 3.63
CA ALA A 55 10.32 15.89 2.76
C ALA A 55 8.94 15.46 2.19
N GLN A 56 8.42 14.27 2.51
CA GLN A 56 7.01 13.94 2.26
C GLN A 56 6.15 14.25 3.48
N TYR A 57 4.87 14.54 3.26
CA TYR A 57 3.87 14.59 4.31
C TYR A 57 2.90 13.41 4.20
N GLN A 58 2.28 13.04 5.33
CA GLN A 58 1.23 12.04 5.35
C GLN A 58 -0.08 12.67 4.85
N LYS A 59 -0.50 12.29 3.64
CA LYS A 59 -1.79 12.68 3.07
C LYS A 59 -2.95 11.96 3.76
N SER A 60 -2.79 10.66 4.01
CA SER A 60 -3.78 9.87 4.74
C SER A 60 -3.10 8.88 5.69
N PRO A 61 -3.68 8.63 6.87
CA PRO A 61 -3.12 7.70 7.84
C PRO A 61 -3.23 6.26 7.36
N CYS A 62 -2.37 5.40 7.90
CA CYS A 62 -2.58 3.97 7.80
C CYS A 62 -3.74 3.53 8.70
N THR A 63 -4.54 2.58 8.23
CA THR A 63 -5.52 1.86 9.03
C THR A 63 -5.37 0.37 8.77
N GLY A 64 -6.06 -0.49 9.54
CA GLY A 64 -6.05 -1.92 9.23
C GLY A 64 -6.49 -2.25 7.79
N THR A 65 -7.27 -1.38 7.14
CA THR A 65 -7.84 -1.63 5.81
C THR A 65 -7.15 -0.88 4.67
N ARG A 66 -6.21 0.02 4.95
CA ARG A 66 -5.51 0.80 3.91
C ARG A 66 -4.12 1.21 4.35
N ASP A 67 -3.22 1.27 3.39
CA ASP A 67 -1.89 1.82 3.63
C ASP A 67 -1.93 3.33 3.92
N ARG A 68 -0.87 3.83 4.52
CA ARG A 68 -0.53 5.24 4.58
C ARG A 68 -0.26 5.76 3.17
N VAL A 69 -0.80 6.93 2.85
CA VAL A 69 -0.45 7.63 1.61
C VAL A 69 0.48 8.78 1.95
N CYS A 70 1.63 8.80 1.29
CA CYS A 70 2.65 9.83 1.41
C CYS A 70 2.70 10.66 0.12
N GLU A 71 2.82 11.97 0.26
CA GLU A 71 2.76 12.90 -0.86
C GLU A 71 3.87 13.95 -0.72
N CYS A 72 4.38 14.42 -1.86
CA CYS A 72 5.28 15.56 -1.87
C CYS A 72 4.50 16.86 -1.60
N PRO A 73 5.13 17.88 -1.00
CA PRO A 73 4.51 19.19 -0.82
C PRO A 73 3.97 19.75 -2.14
N PRO A 74 2.92 20.59 -2.11
CA PRO A 74 2.35 21.18 -3.31
C PRO A 74 3.43 21.83 -4.21
N GLY A 75 3.39 21.48 -5.50
CA GLY A 75 4.36 21.96 -6.50
C GLY A 75 5.64 21.13 -6.62
N LEU A 76 5.76 20.02 -5.87
CA LEU A 76 6.82 19.04 -5.99
C LEU A 76 6.27 17.67 -6.36
N PHE A 77 7.07 16.84 -7.02
CA PHE A 77 6.74 15.47 -7.42
C PHE A 77 7.81 14.48 -6.98
N TRP A 78 7.40 13.22 -6.77
CA TRP A 78 8.29 12.17 -6.30
C TRP A 78 9.09 11.54 -7.45
N VAL A 79 10.42 11.68 -7.41
CA VAL A 79 11.33 11.07 -8.38
C VAL A 79 12.06 9.91 -7.72
N ARG A 80 11.98 8.72 -8.32
CA ARG A 80 12.76 7.54 -7.89
C ARG A 80 14.04 7.43 -8.70
N TYR A 81 15.18 7.30 -8.04
CA TYR A 81 16.44 6.95 -8.69
C TYR A 81 16.71 5.45 -8.57
N ARG A 82 17.28 4.83 -9.61
CA ARG A 82 17.66 3.41 -9.53
C ARG A 82 18.67 3.22 -8.40
N GLY A 83 18.34 2.34 -7.45
CA GLY A 83 19.21 2.00 -6.33
C GLY A 83 19.23 2.98 -5.15
N HIS A 84 18.42 4.04 -5.18
CA HIS A 84 18.32 5.02 -4.09
C HIS A 84 16.87 5.31 -3.72
N ASP A 85 16.67 5.81 -2.50
CA ASP A 85 15.40 6.41 -2.11
C ASP A 85 15.09 7.62 -3.02
N GLY A 86 13.80 7.83 -3.31
CA GLY A 86 13.38 8.96 -4.10
C GLY A 86 13.44 10.29 -3.34
N ILE A 87 13.24 11.40 -4.06
CA ILE A 87 13.16 12.74 -3.47
C ILE A 87 12.01 13.54 -4.11
N CYS A 88 11.52 14.54 -3.38
CA CYS A 88 10.56 15.51 -3.89
C CYS A 88 11.29 16.63 -4.65
N LEU A 89 11.01 16.80 -5.94
CA LEU A 89 11.59 17.86 -6.78
C LEU A 89 10.50 18.78 -7.33
N HIS A 90 10.84 20.05 -7.56
CA HIS A 90 9.95 20.96 -8.27
C HIS A 90 9.78 20.53 -9.72
N HIS A 91 8.57 20.70 -10.27
CA HIS A 91 8.39 20.65 -11.71
C HIS A 91 9.31 21.68 -12.38
N THR A 92 10.10 21.22 -13.35
CA THR A 92 10.75 22.12 -14.29
C THR A 92 9.68 22.75 -15.17
N LYS A 93 9.65 24.08 -15.25
CA LYS A 93 8.87 24.75 -16.28
C LYS A 93 9.53 24.46 -17.63
N CYS A 94 8.75 23.94 -18.58
CA CYS A 94 9.20 23.82 -19.96
C CYS A 94 9.61 25.20 -20.49
N LYS A 95 10.74 25.27 -21.18
CA LYS A 95 11.08 26.45 -21.98
C LYS A 95 10.19 26.49 -23.22
N GLU A 96 10.16 27.64 -23.88
CA GLU A 96 9.39 27.80 -25.12
C GLU A 96 9.90 26.81 -26.18
N GLY A 97 9.00 25.96 -26.67
CA GLY A 97 9.31 24.86 -27.60
C GLY A 97 9.61 23.50 -26.95
N GLU A 98 9.72 23.41 -25.62
CA GLU A 98 9.84 22.13 -24.92
C GLU A 98 8.45 21.54 -24.59
N VAL A 99 8.36 20.21 -24.59
CA VAL A 99 7.14 19.46 -24.23
C VAL A 99 7.33 18.71 -22.92
N VAL A 100 6.23 18.45 -22.21
CA VAL A 100 6.24 17.64 -20.99
C VAL A 100 6.53 16.18 -21.37
N ASP A 101 7.65 15.64 -20.88
CA ASP A 101 8.03 14.23 -21.09
C ASP A 101 7.29 13.29 -20.11
N VAL A 102 7.16 13.72 -18.84
CA VAL A 102 6.44 12.99 -17.81
C VAL A 102 5.61 13.98 -16.99
N GLU A 103 4.29 13.78 -16.97
CA GLU A 103 3.42 14.53 -16.06
C GLU A 103 3.72 14.11 -14.61
N GLY A 104 4.01 15.08 -13.75
CA GLY A 104 4.05 14.83 -12.32
C GLY A 104 2.64 14.51 -11.80
N LYS A 105 2.56 13.50 -10.94
CA LYS A 105 1.34 13.10 -10.24
C LYS A 105 1.18 13.81 -8.91
#